data_AF-Q07MQ0-F1
#
_entry.id   AF-Q07MQ0-F1
#
_cell.length_a   1.000
_cell.length_b   1.000
_cell.length_c   1.000
_cell.angle_alpha   90.00
_cell.angle_beta   90.00
_cell.angle_gamma   90.00
#
_symmetry.space_group_name_H-M   'P 1'
#
loop_
_entity.id
_entity.type
_entity.pdbx_description
1 polymer ?
#
loop_
_entity_poly.entity_id
_entity_poly.type
_entity_poly.pdbx_seq_one_letter_code
_entity_poly.pdbx_strand_id
1 'polypeptide(L)'
;MTAIGNWRRLRLQAGYFSGLAALAGLRAADRGLILKIDRVRPRRSEAFQPLKARELTPEQLERAISSLRRWKVEFLSIDQLCARLAAPRRSGRFVCLSFDGGSRDLLRFGAPVLARQGVPYTMYLPTAFPDGLGTPWWLALEQVIARHDRLALMIDGVERRFDCASLDDKYHVYHFLSNWMQSLAAADLSPALADLCQRYSVDLQALAREASMGWDEVIPLAADPLVTIGSATVNFAELARLDDASAQREIRMGRAVAEAALGRGVPHLAFPFGTSGSFDGRHVRMAEQAGFASAVTALPGAVTAKSNRLALPRVTFDGSRRSLRMLKAMLSGL
;
A
#
# COMPACT_ATOMS: atom_id res chain seq x y z
N MET A 1 4.19 5.20 -42.39
CA MET A 1 5.11 5.84 -41.42
C MET A 1 4.70 5.61 -39.95
N THR A 2 4.34 4.39 -39.52
CA THR A 2 3.80 4.17 -38.14
C THR A 2 3.96 2.72 -37.64
N ALA A 3 5.16 2.14 -37.73
CA ALA A 3 5.46 0.83 -37.09
C ALA A 3 6.59 0.89 -36.05
N ILE A 4 7.44 1.92 -36.09
CA ILE A 4 8.68 1.99 -35.28
C ILE A 4 8.44 2.61 -33.89
N GLY A 5 7.30 3.31 -33.68
CA GLY A 5 6.95 3.96 -32.40
C GLY A 5 6.39 3.04 -31.31
N ASN A 6 5.76 1.92 -31.68
CA ASN A 6 5.08 1.04 -30.70
C ASN A 6 6.04 0.10 -29.96
N TRP A 7 7.12 -0.36 -30.62
CA TRP A 7 8.08 -1.30 -30.02
C TRP A 7 8.94 -0.67 -28.92
N ARG A 8 9.27 0.62 -29.01
CA ARG A 8 10.01 1.34 -27.95
C ARG A 8 9.15 1.57 -26.70
N ARG A 9 7.84 1.85 -26.86
CA ARG A 9 6.88 1.97 -25.74
C ARG A 9 6.63 0.62 -25.05
N LEU A 10 6.47 -0.46 -25.82
CA LEU A 10 6.29 -1.82 -25.28
C LEU A 10 7.53 -2.32 -24.53
N ARG A 11 8.75 -2.04 -25.03
CA ARG A 11 10.00 -2.37 -24.30
C ARG A 11 10.18 -1.56 -23.02
N LEU A 12 9.77 -0.30 -22.99
CA LEU A 12 9.78 0.53 -21.77
C LEU A 12 8.76 0.04 -20.74
N GLN A 13 7.58 -0.40 -21.18
CA GLN A 13 6.58 -1.00 -20.30
C GLN A 13 7.07 -2.35 -19.73
N ALA A 14 7.58 -3.25 -20.57
CA ALA A 14 8.11 -4.55 -20.12
C ALA A 14 9.30 -4.42 -19.15
N GLY A 15 10.20 -3.45 -19.37
CA GLY A 15 11.32 -3.16 -18.47
C GLY A 15 10.91 -2.55 -17.12
N TYR A 16 9.82 -1.76 -17.10
CA TYR A 16 9.29 -1.13 -15.89
C TYR A 16 8.57 -2.15 -14.98
N PHE A 17 7.80 -3.09 -15.56
CA PHE A 17 7.04 -4.10 -14.82
C PHE A 17 7.85 -5.36 -14.41
N SER A 18 9.07 -5.53 -14.95
CA SER A 18 9.94 -6.67 -14.64
C SER A 18 10.90 -6.44 -13.46
N GLY A 19 10.90 -5.27 -12.84
CA GLY A 19 11.78 -4.95 -11.70
C GLY A 19 13.26 -4.73 -12.06
N LEU A 20 13.67 -4.99 -13.31
CA LEU A 20 15.05 -4.80 -13.79
C LEU A 20 15.50 -3.33 -13.79
N ALA A 21 14.55 -2.38 -13.76
CA ALA A 21 14.81 -0.95 -13.58
C ALA A 21 15.35 -0.58 -12.18
N ALA A 22 15.25 -1.47 -11.18
CA ALA A 22 15.71 -1.22 -9.82
C ALA A 22 17.24 -1.09 -9.68
N LEU A 23 18.01 -1.74 -10.57
CA LEU A 23 19.48 -1.74 -10.53
C LEU A 23 20.12 -0.74 -11.49
N ALA A 24 19.41 -0.36 -12.56
CA ALA A 24 19.91 0.52 -13.61
C ALA A 24 19.72 2.01 -13.26
N GLY A 25 20.44 2.51 -12.27
CA GLY A 25 20.40 3.95 -11.97
C GLY A 25 21.30 4.43 -10.84
N LEU A 26 22.22 3.60 -10.35
CA LEU A 26 22.88 3.78 -9.05
C LEU A 26 23.75 5.07 -8.89
N ARG A 27 24.05 5.79 -9.97
CA ARG A 27 25.07 6.86 -9.98
C ARG A 27 24.56 8.32 -10.06
N ALA A 28 23.25 8.58 -9.94
CA ALA A 28 22.73 9.96 -10.06
C ALA A 28 22.73 10.74 -8.73
N ALA A 29 23.05 12.04 -8.78
CA ALA A 29 23.04 12.94 -7.61
C ALA A 29 21.63 13.30 -7.10
N ASP A 30 20.60 13.12 -7.94
CA ASP A 30 19.20 13.49 -7.69
C ASP A 30 18.32 12.26 -7.54
N ARG A 31 18.30 11.71 -6.32
CA ARG A 31 17.58 10.47 -6.01
C ARG A 31 16.85 10.63 -4.69
N GLY A 32 15.60 10.24 -4.70
CA GLY A 32 14.83 10.12 -3.47
C GLY A 32 14.04 8.83 -3.42
N LEU A 33 13.43 8.58 -2.28
CA LEU A 33 12.67 7.38 -2.02
C LEU A 33 11.25 7.75 -1.60
N ILE A 34 10.28 6.95 -1.99
CA ILE A 34 8.97 6.96 -1.35
C ILE A 34 8.91 5.71 -0.48
N LEU A 35 8.77 5.88 0.83
CA LEU A 35 8.64 4.75 1.75
C LEU A 35 7.18 4.33 1.82
N LYS A 36 6.93 3.03 1.63
CA LYS A 36 5.63 2.40 1.84
C LYS A 36 5.64 1.76 3.22
N ILE A 37 4.79 2.25 4.12
CA ILE A 37 4.62 1.73 5.47
C ILE A 37 3.19 1.23 5.60
N ASP A 38 3.01 -0.03 6.01
CA ASP A 38 1.67 -0.62 6.07
C ASP A 38 0.97 -0.30 7.40
N ARG A 39 1.60 -0.60 8.54
CA ARG A 39 1.04 -0.28 9.86
C ARG A 39 2.06 0.28 10.82
N VAL A 40 1.64 1.23 11.66
CA VAL A 40 2.43 1.74 12.78
C VAL A 40 1.75 1.42 14.10
N ARG A 41 2.27 0.49 14.89
CA ARG A 41 1.63 0.07 16.15
C ARG A 41 2.62 -0.46 17.19
N PRO A 42 2.29 -0.43 18.48
CA PRO A 42 3.09 -1.09 19.51
C PRO A 42 3.29 -2.57 19.24
N ARG A 43 4.38 -3.13 19.77
CA ARG A 43 4.63 -4.56 19.70
C ARG A 43 3.53 -5.32 20.40
N ARG A 44 3.10 -6.40 19.76
CA ARG A 44 2.13 -7.33 20.34
C ARG A 44 2.81 -8.57 20.91
N SER A 45 2.19 -9.19 21.90
CA SER A 45 2.73 -10.33 22.65
C SER A 45 2.21 -11.69 22.18
N GLU A 46 1.22 -11.73 21.28
CA GLU A 46 0.65 -12.99 20.79
C GLU A 46 1.71 -13.82 20.04
N ALA A 47 1.62 -15.15 20.14
CA ALA A 47 2.59 -16.03 19.48
C ALA A 47 2.45 -16.00 17.95
N PHE A 48 1.20 -16.00 17.46
CA PHE A 48 0.88 -16.02 16.04
C PHE A 48 0.62 -14.60 15.52
N GLN A 49 1.54 -14.08 14.70
CA GLN A 49 1.49 -12.72 14.15
C GLN A 49 1.93 -12.73 12.67
N PRO A 50 1.14 -13.30 11.75
CA PRO A 50 1.53 -13.46 10.34
C PRO A 50 1.77 -12.14 9.60
N LEU A 51 1.17 -11.05 10.09
CA LEU A 51 1.32 -9.72 9.51
C LEU A 51 2.47 -8.90 10.12
N LYS A 52 3.20 -9.44 11.10
CA LYS A 52 4.25 -8.72 11.84
C LYS A 52 5.34 -8.11 10.96
N ALA A 53 5.67 -8.76 9.84
CA ALA A 53 6.66 -8.24 8.89
C ALA A 53 6.20 -6.93 8.20
N ARG A 54 4.92 -6.57 8.30
CA ARG A 54 4.30 -5.36 7.74
C ARG A 54 4.04 -4.30 8.83
N GLU A 55 4.48 -4.56 10.06
CA GLU A 55 4.29 -3.67 11.20
C GLU A 55 5.59 -2.95 11.55
N LEU A 56 5.44 -1.68 11.92
CA LEU A 56 6.51 -0.81 12.36
C LEU A 56 6.13 -0.20 13.70
N THR A 57 7.02 -0.16 14.69
CA THR A 57 6.67 0.47 15.98
C THR A 57 6.87 2.00 15.94
N PRO A 58 6.16 2.78 16.78
CA PRO A 58 6.39 4.22 16.90
C PRO A 58 7.87 4.59 17.13
N GLU A 59 8.58 3.82 17.97
CA GLU A 59 10.00 4.06 18.26
C GLU A 59 10.89 3.71 17.05
N GLN A 60 10.49 2.73 16.23
CA GLN A 60 11.16 2.46 14.97
C GLN A 60 10.93 3.60 13.96
N LEU A 61 9.74 4.20 13.94
CA LEU A 61 9.43 5.36 13.10
C LEU A 61 10.29 6.57 13.50
N GLU A 62 10.33 6.88 14.80
CA GLU A 62 11.15 7.97 15.35
C GLU A 62 12.64 7.78 15.04
N ARG A 63 13.15 6.56 15.21
CA ARG A 63 14.55 6.23 14.88
C ARG A 63 14.83 6.37 13.39
N ALA A 64 13.88 5.99 12.53
CA ALA A 64 14.02 6.13 11.09
C ALA A 64 14.09 7.61 10.68
N ILE A 65 13.17 8.44 11.18
CA ILE A 65 13.17 9.89 10.91
C ILE A 65 14.46 10.54 11.42
N SER A 66 14.87 10.23 12.65
CA SER A 66 16.12 10.72 13.23
C SER A 66 17.35 10.34 12.39
N SER A 67 17.34 9.13 11.81
CA SER A 67 18.44 8.67 10.94
C SER A 67 18.45 9.40 9.59
N LEU A 68 17.29 9.56 8.96
CA LEU A 68 17.15 10.30 7.70
C LEU A 68 17.59 11.77 7.85
N ARG A 69 17.25 12.42 8.97
CA ARG A 69 17.74 13.77 9.31
C ARG A 69 19.25 13.84 9.44
N ARG A 70 19.86 12.90 10.17
CA ARG A 70 21.33 12.81 10.28
C ARG A 70 22.01 12.60 8.93
N TRP A 71 21.34 11.94 7.98
CA TRP A 71 21.82 11.77 6.61
C TRP A 71 21.51 12.94 5.69
N LYS A 72 20.98 14.05 6.24
CA LYS A 72 20.61 15.28 5.52
C LYS A 72 19.62 15.01 4.36
N VAL A 73 18.67 14.10 4.58
CA VAL A 73 17.59 13.79 3.63
C VAL A 73 16.43 14.75 3.87
N GLU A 74 15.97 15.40 2.81
CA GLU A 74 14.81 16.30 2.81
C GLU A 74 13.51 15.49 2.88
N PHE A 75 12.57 15.86 3.76
CA PHE A 75 11.23 15.28 3.76
C PHE A 75 10.31 16.08 2.86
N LEU A 76 9.64 15.42 1.92
CA LEU A 76 8.71 16.05 0.99
C LEU A 76 7.31 15.43 1.12
N SER A 77 6.28 16.25 1.01
CA SER A 77 4.95 15.76 0.65
C SER A 77 4.93 15.22 -0.78
N ILE A 78 3.93 14.44 -1.14
CA ILE A 78 3.78 13.93 -2.52
C ILE A 78 3.54 15.07 -3.53
N ASP A 79 2.86 16.15 -3.13
CA ASP A 79 2.70 17.37 -3.93
C ASP A 79 4.05 18.04 -4.22
N GLN A 80 4.88 18.20 -3.19
CA GLN A 80 6.21 18.79 -3.31
C GLN A 80 7.13 17.91 -4.18
N LEU A 81 7.03 16.58 -4.07
CA LEU A 81 7.72 15.66 -4.96
C LEU A 81 7.27 15.85 -6.41
N CYS A 82 5.96 15.92 -6.66
CA CYS A 82 5.41 16.15 -8.00
C CYS A 82 5.92 17.47 -8.60
N ALA A 83 5.96 18.55 -7.82
CA ALA A 83 6.53 19.82 -8.24
C ALA A 83 8.04 19.71 -8.54
N ARG A 84 8.80 19.00 -7.71
CA ARG A 84 10.24 18.76 -7.91
C ARG A 84 10.51 17.99 -9.21
N LEU A 85 9.69 16.99 -9.52
CA LEU A 85 9.81 16.22 -10.77
C LEU A 85 9.45 17.04 -12.01
N ALA A 86 8.51 17.99 -11.90
CA ALA A 86 8.11 18.86 -13.00
C ALA A 86 9.17 19.93 -13.33
N ALA A 87 9.85 20.46 -12.33
CA ALA A 87 10.89 21.48 -12.49
C ALA A 87 12.16 21.09 -11.71
N PRO A 88 13.02 20.22 -12.26
CA PRO A 88 14.26 19.79 -11.61
C PRO A 88 15.28 20.93 -11.56
N ARG A 89 15.16 21.80 -10.55
CA ARG A 89 16.08 22.94 -10.33
C ARG A 89 16.99 22.75 -9.12
N ARG A 90 16.63 21.82 -8.23
CA ARG A 90 17.25 21.65 -6.92
C ARG A 90 17.69 20.21 -6.76
N SER A 91 19.00 20.02 -6.65
CA SER A 91 19.62 18.73 -6.39
C SER A 91 19.55 18.37 -4.92
N GLY A 92 19.60 17.07 -4.62
CA GLY A 92 19.61 16.57 -3.24
C GLY A 92 18.78 15.31 -3.01
N ARG A 93 19.00 14.70 -1.85
CA ARG A 93 18.32 13.49 -1.41
C ARG A 93 17.03 13.84 -0.71
N PHE A 94 15.95 13.18 -1.09
CA PHE A 94 14.65 13.38 -0.46
C PHE A 94 13.97 12.06 -0.13
N VAL A 95 12.98 12.14 0.75
CA VAL A 95 12.11 11.04 1.11
C VAL A 95 10.66 11.52 1.24
N CYS A 96 9.72 10.74 0.72
CA CYS A 96 8.29 10.88 1.02
C CYS A 96 7.86 9.68 1.87
N LEU A 97 7.08 9.92 2.92
CA LEU A 97 6.48 8.84 3.69
C LEU A 97 5.05 8.59 3.18
N SER A 98 4.73 7.33 2.88
CA SER A 98 3.39 6.93 2.47
C SER A 98 2.87 5.76 3.30
N PHE A 99 1.57 5.81 3.58
CA PHE A 99 0.83 4.81 4.35
C PHE A 99 -0.37 4.33 3.55
N ASP A 100 -0.62 3.03 3.52
CA ASP A 100 -1.72 2.45 2.76
C ASP A 100 -2.85 1.95 3.67
N GLY A 101 -4.08 1.98 3.18
CA GLY A 101 -5.20 1.22 3.76
C GLY A 101 -6.02 1.94 4.84
N GLY A 102 -5.70 3.19 5.18
CA GLY A 102 -6.50 3.96 6.14
C GLY A 102 -6.56 3.37 7.55
N SER A 103 -5.53 2.62 7.96
CA SER A 103 -5.52 1.92 9.25
C SER A 103 -5.61 2.88 10.44
N ARG A 104 -6.46 2.58 11.41
CA ARG A 104 -6.55 3.36 12.66
C ARG A 104 -5.26 3.33 13.49
N ASP A 105 -4.40 2.34 13.27
CA ASP A 105 -3.05 2.30 13.84
C ASP A 105 -2.24 3.56 13.44
N LEU A 106 -2.38 4.03 12.20
CA LEU A 106 -1.73 5.27 11.75
C LEU A 106 -2.20 6.46 12.59
N LEU A 107 -3.50 6.65 12.75
CA LEU A 107 -4.05 7.76 13.54
C LEU A 107 -3.59 7.71 15.00
N ARG A 108 -3.67 6.53 15.62
CA ARG A 108 -3.38 6.37 17.05
C ARG A 108 -1.89 6.47 17.38
N PHE A 109 -1.02 5.95 16.52
CA PHE A 109 0.38 5.75 16.87
C PHE A 109 1.38 6.37 15.89
N GLY A 110 1.04 6.47 14.59
CA GLY A 110 1.93 7.02 13.58
C GLY A 110 1.83 8.54 13.43
N ALA A 111 0.62 9.07 13.25
CA ALA A 111 0.35 10.50 13.05
C ALA A 111 0.91 11.37 14.19
N PRO A 112 0.78 11.00 15.48
CA PRO A 112 1.39 11.77 16.57
C PRO A 112 2.92 11.86 16.48
N VAL A 113 3.59 10.79 16.05
CA VAL A 113 5.04 10.77 15.85
C VAL A 113 5.46 11.70 14.71
N LEU A 114 4.70 11.68 13.61
CA LEU A 114 4.95 12.51 12.42
C LEU A 114 4.70 13.99 12.71
N ALA A 115 3.61 14.31 13.40
CA ALA A 115 3.25 15.66 13.81
C ALA A 115 4.29 16.28 14.74
N ARG A 116 4.70 15.57 15.82
CA ARG A 116 5.76 16.04 16.73
C ARG A 116 7.07 16.36 16.02
N GLN A 117 7.34 15.66 14.92
CA GLN A 117 8.54 15.87 14.12
C GLN A 117 8.32 16.78 12.92
N GLY A 118 7.12 17.29 12.65
CA GLY A 118 6.85 18.13 11.48
C GLY A 118 7.16 17.43 10.15
N VAL A 119 6.91 16.11 10.06
CA VAL A 119 7.20 15.31 8.87
C VAL A 119 5.91 15.16 8.03
N PRO A 120 5.88 15.65 6.79
CA PRO A 120 4.74 15.44 5.91
C PRO A 120 4.64 13.98 5.47
N TYR A 121 3.41 13.51 5.27
CA TYR A 121 3.15 12.16 4.80
C TYR A 121 1.87 12.08 3.95
N THR A 122 1.77 10.99 3.20
CA THR A 122 0.59 10.69 2.38
C THR A 122 -0.09 9.43 2.89
N MET A 123 -1.40 9.49 3.09
CA MET A 123 -2.22 8.31 3.35
C MET A 123 -3.05 7.98 2.11
N TYR A 124 -2.90 6.78 1.56
CA TYR A 124 -3.71 6.28 0.46
C TYR A 124 -4.88 5.45 0.99
N LEU A 125 -6.09 5.94 0.75
CA LEU A 125 -7.32 5.46 1.37
C LEU A 125 -8.19 4.70 0.35
N PRO A 126 -8.48 3.40 0.57
CA PRO A 126 -9.54 2.72 -0.12
C PRO A 126 -10.88 3.12 0.48
N THR A 127 -11.73 3.76 -0.33
CA THR A 127 -12.87 4.54 0.17
C THR A 127 -14.03 3.72 0.75
N ALA A 128 -14.09 2.41 0.49
CA ALA A 128 -15.08 1.53 1.14
C ALA A 128 -14.78 1.28 2.63
N PHE A 129 -13.53 1.43 3.07
CA PHE A 129 -13.13 1.08 4.43
C PHE A 129 -13.65 2.08 5.49
N PRO A 130 -13.62 3.41 5.27
CA PRO A 130 -14.27 4.37 6.15
C PRO A 130 -15.76 4.16 6.38
N ASP A 131 -16.48 3.61 5.39
CA ASP A 131 -17.89 3.27 5.51
C ASP A 131 -18.11 1.91 6.21
N GLY A 132 -17.05 1.20 6.59
CA GLY A 132 -17.12 -0.15 7.13
C GLY A 132 -17.54 -1.22 6.12
N LEU A 133 -17.49 -0.90 4.83
CA LEU A 133 -17.84 -1.78 3.71
C LEU A 133 -16.63 -2.54 3.15
N GLY A 134 -15.41 -2.15 3.54
CA GLY A 134 -14.19 -2.86 3.18
C GLY A 134 -14.14 -4.27 3.77
N THR A 135 -13.53 -5.20 3.03
CA THR A 135 -13.42 -6.62 3.42
C THR A 135 -11.98 -6.97 3.80
N PRO A 136 -11.52 -6.73 5.06
CA PRO A 136 -10.16 -7.04 5.50
C PRO A 136 -9.99 -8.54 5.79
N TRP A 137 -10.15 -9.36 4.75
CA TRP A 137 -10.16 -10.82 4.87
C TRP A 137 -8.90 -11.39 5.52
N TRP A 138 -7.74 -10.75 5.35
CA TRP A 138 -6.49 -11.18 5.99
C TRP A 138 -6.54 -11.07 7.52
N LEU A 139 -7.30 -10.12 8.07
CA LEU A 139 -7.50 -9.99 9.52
C LEU A 139 -8.46 -11.07 10.04
N ALA A 140 -9.53 -11.35 9.28
CA ALA A 140 -10.41 -12.47 9.60
C ALA A 140 -9.63 -13.79 9.61
N LEU A 141 -8.78 -14.00 8.61
CA LEU A 141 -7.94 -15.19 8.51
C LEU A 141 -6.93 -15.30 9.67
N GLU A 142 -6.24 -14.21 10.03
CA GLU A 142 -5.36 -14.17 11.21
C GLU A 142 -6.13 -14.53 12.49
N GLN A 143 -7.32 -13.94 12.71
CA GLN A 143 -8.14 -14.17 13.89
C GLN A 143 -8.64 -15.62 13.98
N VAL A 144 -9.10 -16.19 12.86
CA VAL A 144 -9.61 -17.58 12.80
C VAL A 144 -8.49 -18.56 13.10
N ILE A 145 -7.35 -18.45 12.42
CA ILE A 145 -6.22 -19.36 12.61
C ILE A 145 -5.63 -19.23 14.01
N ALA A 146 -5.57 -18.01 14.57
CA ALA A 146 -5.10 -17.80 15.93
C ALA A 146 -5.92 -18.61 16.96
N ARG A 147 -7.24 -18.64 16.80
CA ARG A 147 -8.20 -19.16 17.80
C ARG A 147 -8.52 -20.66 17.70
N HIS A 148 -8.11 -21.33 16.61
CA HIS A 148 -8.50 -22.71 16.38
C HIS A 148 -7.28 -23.60 16.12
N ASP A 149 -7.36 -24.84 16.58
CA ASP A 149 -6.35 -25.87 16.36
C ASP A 149 -6.68 -26.75 15.15
N ARG A 150 -7.88 -26.61 14.58
CA ARG A 150 -8.32 -27.25 13.34
C ARG A 150 -9.26 -26.34 12.58
N LEU A 151 -9.14 -26.36 11.26
CA LEU A 151 -9.99 -25.59 10.35
C LEU A 151 -10.49 -26.49 9.21
N ALA A 152 -11.73 -26.28 8.79
CA ALA A 152 -12.30 -26.71 7.52
C ALA A 152 -12.78 -25.51 6.71
N LEU A 153 -12.52 -25.51 5.40
CA LEU A 153 -13.02 -24.51 4.44
C LEU A 153 -13.39 -25.18 3.11
N MET A 154 -14.39 -24.64 2.44
CA MET A 154 -14.70 -25.02 1.06
C MET A 154 -13.70 -24.40 0.09
N ILE A 155 -12.89 -25.23 -0.56
CA ILE A 155 -11.86 -24.81 -1.52
C ILE A 155 -12.07 -25.58 -2.81
N ASP A 156 -12.33 -24.85 -3.90
CA ASP A 156 -12.61 -25.41 -5.23
C ASP A 156 -13.75 -26.45 -5.22
N GLY A 157 -14.79 -26.20 -4.42
CA GLY A 157 -15.94 -27.09 -4.28
C GLY A 157 -15.73 -28.30 -3.36
N VAL A 158 -14.57 -28.43 -2.72
CA VAL A 158 -14.26 -29.54 -1.80
C VAL A 158 -13.96 -29.01 -0.40
N GLU A 159 -14.52 -29.65 0.63
CA GLU A 159 -14.16 -29.33 2.02
C GLU A 159 -12.72 -29.80 2.29
N ARG A 160 -11.81 -28.86 2.52
CA ARG A 160 -10.43 -29.13 2.92
C ARG A 160 -10.27 -28.87 4.41
N ARG A 161 -9.55 -29.75 5.08
CA ARG A 161 -9.26 -29.68 6.52
C ARG A 161 -7.78 -29.41 6.76
N PHE A 162 -7.51 -28.63 7.79
CA PHE A 162 -6.19 -28.16 8.17
C PHE A 162 -6.01 -28.36 9.68
N ASP A 163 -4.86 -28.88 10.09
CA ASP A 163 -4.42 -28.80 11.48
C ASP A 163 -3.73 -27.45 11.71
N CYS A 164 -3.95 -26.87 12.88
CA CYS A 164 -3.44 -25.57 13.35
C CYS A 164 -2.99 -25.66 14.82
N ALA A 165 -2.61 -26.86 15.28
CA ALA A 165 -2.33 -27.14 16.68
C ALA A 165 -0.97 -26.56 17.14
N SER A 166 0.02 -26.52 16.25
CA SER A 166 1.31 -25.86 16.53
C SER A 166 1.38 -24.46 15.90
N LEU A 167 2.34 -23.66 16.38
CA LEU A 167 2.61 -22.35 15.78
C LEU A 167 3.05 -22.47 14.32
N ASP A 168 3.84 -23.49 14.00
CA ASP A 168 4.32 -23.75 12.64
C ASP A 168 3.15 -24.08 11.70
N ASP A 169 2.23 -24.93 12.15
CA ASP A 169 0.99 -25.25 11.42
C ASP A 169 0.18 -23.99 11.13
N LYS A 170 0.01 -23.10 12.12
CA LYS A 170 -0.73 -21.84 11.95
C LYS A 170 -0.09 -20.96 10.86
N TYR A 171 1.25 -20.85 10.81
CA TYR A 171 1.92 -20.11 9.74
C TYR A 171 1.77 -20.78 8.38
N HIS A 172 1.93 -22.10 8.29
CA HIS A 172 1.74 -22.85 7.05
C HIS A 172 0.32 -22.68 6.49
N VAL A 173 -0.70 -22.85 7.34
CA VAL A 173 -2.10 -22.70 6.96
C VAL A 173 -2.42 -21.26 6.56
N TYR A 174 -1.91 -20.26 7.29
CA TYR A 174 -2.11 -18.86 6.92
C TYR A 174 -1.50 -18.54 5.56
N HIS A 175 -0.27 -18.97 5.28
CA HIS A 175 0.36 -18.73 4.00
C HIS A 175 -0.40 -19.42 2.85
N PHE A 176 -0.84 -20.66 3.06
CA PHE A 176 -1.67 -21.36 2.07
C PHE A 176 -2.99 -20.63 1.79
N LEU A 177 -3.78 -20.37 2.84
CA LEU A 177 -5.11 -19.77 2.70
C LEU A 177 -5.07 -18.31 2.23
N SER A 178 -4.07 -17.53 2.67
CA SER A 178 -3.92 -16.15 2.20
C SER A 178 -3.55 -16.07 0.72
N ASN A 179 -2.66 -16.95 0.25
CA ASN A 179 -2.32 -17.03 -1.17
C ASN A 179 -3.52 -17.49 -2.01
N TRP A 180 -4.30 -18.45 -1.50
CA TRP A 180 -5.53 -18.89 -2.15
C TRP A 180 -6.58 -17.76 -2.21
N MET A 181 -6.91 -17.11 -1.08
CA MET A 181 -7.88 -16.00 -1.07
C MET A 181 -7.44 -14.84 -1.97
N GLN A 182 -6.14 -14.51 -1.99
CA GLN A 182 -5.61 -13.50 -2.90
C GLN A 182 -5.68 -13.90 -4.38
N SER A 183 -5.70 -15.21 -4.68
CA SER A 183 -5.78 -15.69 -6.06
C SER A 183 -7.20 -15.74 -6.64
N LEU A 184 -8.21 -15.56 -5.81
CA LEU A 184 -9.62 -15.58 -6.22
C LEU A 184 -10.03 -14.29 -6.94
N ALA A 185 -10.94 -14.40 -7.91
CA ALA A 185 -11.67 -13.25 -8.42
C ALA A 185 -12.66 -12.75 -7.34
N ALA A 186 -13.12 -11.50 -7.44
CA ALA A 186 -14.05 -10.93 -6.45
C ALA A 186 -15.34 -11.76 -6.30
N ALA A 187 -15.82 -12.37 -7.40
CA ALA A 187 -17.00 -13.23 -7.43
C ALA A 187 -16.81 -14.53 -6.62
N ASP A 188 -15.59 -15.06 -6.55
CA ASP A 188 -15.27 -16.29 -5.82
C ASP A 188 -14.77 -16.02 -4.40
N LEU A 189 -14.13 -14.87 -4.17
CA LEU A 189 -13.70 -14.43 -2.85
C LEU A 189 -14.91 -14.21 -1.92
N SER A 190 -16.01 -13.66 -2.45
CA SER A 190 -17.20 -13.36 -1.64
C SER A 190 -17.82 -14.63 -1.01
N PRO A 191 -18.09 -15.73 -1.75
CA PRO A 191 -18.50 -17.01 -1.17
C PRO A 191 -17.46 -17.62 -0.20
N ALA A 192 -16.17 -17.57 -0.52
CA ALA A 192 -15.12 -18.09 0.36
C ALA A 192 -15.08 -17.35 1.71
N LEU A 193 -15.27 -16.03 1.69
CA LEU A 193 -15.36 -15.22 2.91
C LEU A 193 -16.64 -15.49 3.68
N ALA A 194 -17.77 -15.68 2.98
CA ALA A 194 -19.02 -16.05 3.63
C ALA A 194 -18.88 -17.39 4.38
N ASP A 195 -18.26 -18.41 3.75
CA ASP A 195 -17.98 -19.71 4.38
C ASP A 195 -17.08 -19.56 5.62
N LEU A 196 -15.96 -18.83 5.52
CA LEU A 196 -15.09 -18.54 6.65
C LEU A 196 -15.84 -17.83 7.79
N CYS A 197 -16.57 -16.76 7.48
CA CYS A 197 -17.25 -15.96 8.49
C CYS A 197 -18.37 -16.76 9.18
N GLN A 198 -19.14 -17.54 8.42
CA GLN A 198 -20.22 -18.36 8.96
C GLN A 198 -19.68 -19.50 9.84
N ARG A 199 -18.67 -20.25 9.37
CA ARG A 199 -18.14 -21.40 10.12
C ARG A 199 -17.47 -21.01 11.43
N TYR A 200 -16.78 -19.87 11.45
CA TYR A 200 -15.98 -19.44 12.61
C TYR A 200 -16.56 -18.24 13.36
N SER A 201 -17.81 -17.85 13.05
CA SER A 201 -18.50 -16.74 13.69
C SER A 201 -17.69 -15.43 13.71
N VAL A 202 -17.10 -15.09 12.56
CA VAL A 202 -16.32 -13.85 12.41
C VAL A 202 -17.22 -12.73 11.88
N ASP A 203 -17.26 -11.63 12.61
CA ASP A 203 -17.87 -10.39 12.15
C ASP A 203 -16.84 -9.57 11.36
N LEU A 204 -16.90 -9.67 10.03
CA LEU A 204 -16.00 -8.95 9.13
C LEU A 204 -16.20 -7.43 9.17
N GLN A 205 -17.45 -6.96 9.39
CA GLN A 205 -17.73 -5.53 9.47
C GLN A 205 -17.17 -4.94 10.77
N ALA A 206 -17.31 -5.65 11.90
CA ALA A 206 -16.69 -5.24 13.15
C ALA A 206 -15.15 -5.18 13.01
N LEU A 207 -14.54 -6.18 12.37
CA LEU A 207 -13.10 -6.18 12.08
C LEU A 207 -12.68 -4.99 11.21
N ALA A 208 -13.44 -4.68 10.15
CA ALA A 208 -13.18 -3.53 9.30
C ALA A 208 -13.27 -2.21 10.07
N ARG A 209 -14.34 -2.05 10.85
CA ARG A 209 -14.57 -0.88 11.70
C ARG A 209 -13.51 -0.72 12.77
N GLU A 210 -12.94 -1.80 13.31
CA GLU A 210 -11.87 -1.75 14.31
C GLU A 210 -10.50 -1.44 13.68
N ALA A 211 -10.24 -1.96 12.48
CA ALA A 211 -8.94 -1.84 11.82
C ALA A 211 -8.75 -0.52 11.07
N SER A 212 -9.81 0.03 10.46
CA SER A 212 -9.75 1.20 9.58
C SER A 212 -10.45 2.41 10.18
N MET A 213 -9.91 3.60 9.91
CA MET A 213 -10.52 4.86 10.30
C MET A 213 -11.88 5.07 9.63
N GLY A 214 -12.84 5.65 10.36
CA GLY A 214 -14.08 6.17 9.80
C GLY A 214 -13.92 7.55 9.16
N TRP A 215 -14.92 8.03 8.42
CA TRP A 215 -14.88 9.37 7.81
C TRP A 215 -14.79 10.50 8.85
N ASP A 216 -15.40 10.30 10.01
CA ASP A 216 -15.32 11.17 11.19
C ASP A 216 -13.89 11.31 11.74
N GLU A 217 -13.05 10.30 11.54
CA GLU A 217 -11.61 10.32 11.88
C GLU A 217 -10.75 10.84 10.72
N VAL A 218 -11.08 10.47 9.48
CA VAL A 218 -10.31 10.85 8.27
C VAL A 218 -10.42 12.35 7.97
N ILE A 219 -11.61 12.95 8.10
CA ILE A 219 -11.84 14.37 7.76
C ILE A 219 -11.00 15.30 8.65
N PRO A 220 -11.01 15.18 9.99
CA PRO A 220 -10.12 15.98 10.85
C PRO A 220 -8.64 15.73 10.57
N LEU A 221 -8.23 14.48 10.33
CA LEU A 221 -6.85 14.16 9.99
C LEU A 221 -6.39 14.86 8.70
N ALA A 222 -7.28 14.94 7.71
CA ALA A 222 -7.02 15.59 6.44
C ALA A 222 -6.84 17.12 6.54
N ALA A 223 -7.33 17.74 7.63
CA ALA A 223 -7.18 19.19 7.85
C ALA A 223 -5.76 19.59 8.29
N ASP A 224 -4.95 18.64 8.77
CA ASP A 224 -3.55 18.89 9.14
C ASP A 224 -2.70 19.15 7.87
N PRO A 225 -1.94 20.26 7.79
CA PRO A 225 -1.13 20.61 6.62
C PRO A 225 0.02 19.61 6.33
N LEU A 226 0.37 18.74 7.28
CA LEU A 226 1.35 17.66 7.08
C LEU A 226 0.74 16.44 6.36
N VAL A 227 -0.58 16.39 6.20
CA VAL A 227 -1.31 15.21 5.72
C VAL A 227 -1.85 15.44 4.31
N THR A 228 -1.37 14.61 3.37
CA THR A 228 -2.01 14.46 2.06
C THR A 228 -2.85 13.19 2.06
N ILE A 229 -4.14 13.28 1.69
CA ILE A 229 -4.98 12.10 1.43
C ILE A 229 -4.95 11.80 -0.07
N GLY A 230 -4.54 10.58 -0.41
CA GLY A 230 -4.63 10.01 -1.75
C GLY A 230 -5.70 8.91 -1.82
N SER A 231 -6.13 8.56 -3.01
CA SER A 231 -7.04 7.43 -3.24
C SER A 231 -6.28 6.13 -3.35
N ALA A 232 -6.88 5.03 -2.88
CA ALA A 232 -6.46 3.67 -3.17
C ALA A 232 -7.63 2.86 -3.73
N THR A 233 -8.37 3.42 -4.68
CA THR A 233 -9.61 2.85 -5.27
C THR A 233 -10.79 2.81 -4.28
N VAL A 234 -11.85 2.08 -4.60
CA VAL A 234 -12.99 1.89 -3.69
C VAL A 234 -12.72 0.70 -2.78
N ASN A 235 -12.60 -0.49 -3.37
CA ASN A 235 -12.56 -1.75 -2.63
C ASN A 235 -11.15 -2.30 -2.40
N PHE A 236 -10.10 -1.59 -2.86
CA PHE A 236 -8.71 -2.05 -2.81
C PHE A 236 -8.49 -3.37 -3.59
N ALA A 237 -9.27 -3.59 -4.65
CA ALA A 237 -9.19 -4.78 -5.49
C ALA A 237 -7.91 -4.80 -6.34
N GLU A 238 -7.37 -6.00 -6.60
CA GLU A 238 -6.28 -6.19 -7.56
C GLU A 238 -6.77 -5.87 -8.97
N LEU A 239 -6.39 -4.70 -9.50
CA LEU A 239 -6.96 -4.16 -10.74
C LEU A 239 -6.76 -5.08 -11.94
N ALA A 240 -5.66 -5.82 -12.00
CA ALA A 240 -5.39 -6.78 -13.08
C ALA A 240 -6.37 -7.96 -13.13
N ARG A 241 -7.14 -8.20 -12.06
CA ARG A 241 -8.19 -9.22 -12.00
C ARG A 241 -9.56 -8.72 -12.44
N LEU A 242 -9.68 -7.42 -12.68
CA LEU A 242 -10.92 -6.81 -13.12
C LEU A 242 -10.92 -6.65 -14.63
N ASP A 243 -12.11 -6.67 -15.23
CA ASP A 243 -12.29 -6.15 -16.58
C ASP A 243 -12.01 -4.62 -16.61
N ASP A 244 -11.77 -4.09 -17.81
CA ASP A 244 -11.37 -2.69 -17.98
C ASP A 244 -12.43 -1.70 -17.47
N ALA A 245 -13.72 -2.03 -17.57
CA ALA A 245 -14.81 -1.15 -17.13
C ALA A 245 -14.89 -1.10 -15.60
N SER A 246 -14.74 -2.25 -14.95
CA SER A 246 -14.70 -2.42 -13.50
C SER A 246 -13.46 -1.74 -12.91
N ALA A 247 -12.27 -1.95 -13.49
CA ALA A 247 -11.04 -1.28 -13.07
C ALA A 247 -11.13 0.26 -13.21
N GLN A 248 -11.67 0.74 -14.32
CA GLN A 248 -11.86 2.18 -14.55
C GLN A 248 -12.82 2.79 -13.53
N ARG A 249 -13.89 2.07 -13.18
CA ARG A 249 -14.86 2.47 -12.16
C ARG A 249 -14.23 2.52 -10.77
N GLU A 250 -13.49 1.49 -10.38
CA GLU A 250 -12.74 1.45 -9.11
C GLU A 250 -11.84 2.69 -8.92
N ILE A 251 -11.06 3.03 -9.96
CA ILE A 251 -10.14 4.17 -9.94
C ILE A 251 -10.90 5.50 -9.84
N ARG A 252 -11.93 5.71 -10.68
CA ARG A 252 -12.67 6.98 -10.73
C ARG A 252 -13.53 7.19 -9.48
N MET A 253 -14.22 6.15 -9.03
CA MET A 253 -15.11 6.25 -7.87
C MET A 253 -14.32 6.38 -6.56
N GLY A 254 -13.18 5.70 -6.44
CA GLY A 254 -12.29 5.88 -5.29
C GLY A 254 -11.81 7.32 -5.14
N ARG A 255 -11.62 8.04 -6.26
CA ARG A 255 -11.31 9.48 -6.24
C ARG A 255 -12.53 10.31 -5.87
N ALA A 256 -13.64 10.12 -6.58
CA ALA A 256 -14.84 10.93 -6.43
C ALA A 256 -15.44 10.84 -5.01
N VAL A 257 -15.47 9.65 -4.41
CA VAL A 257 -15.95 9.47 -3.03
C VAL A 257 -15.05 10.23 -2.04
N ALA A 258 -13.73 10.12 -2.19
CA ALA A 258 -12.79 10.84 -1.34
C ALA A 258 -12.90 12.37 -1.52
N GLU A 259 -13.05 12.86 -2.75
CA GLU A 259 -13.24 14.29 -3.03
C GLU A 259 -14.55 14.82 -2.45
N ALA A 260 -15.64 14.04 -2.57
CA ALA A 260 -16.94 14.40 -1.99
C ALA A 260 -16.89 14.47 -0.46
N ALA A 261 -16.23 13.52 0.20
CA ALA A 261 -16.10 13.50 1.66
C ALA A 261 -15.17 14.61 2.19
N LEU A 262 -14.08 14.91 1.47
CA LEU A 262 -13.06 15.87 1.93
C LEU A 262 -13.30 17.32 1.48
N GLY A 263 -14.20 17.54 0.52
CA GLY A 263 -14.47 18.86 -0.04
C GLY A 263 -13.29 19.48 -0.80
N ARG A 264 -12.30 18.68 -1.21
CA ARG A 264 -11.09 19.11 -1.94
C ARG A 264 -10.59 18.03 -2.89
N GLY A 265 -9.74 18.41 -3.84
CA GLY A 265 -9.18 17.48 -4.83
C GLY A 265 -8.33 16.37 -4.19
N VAL A 266 -8.39 15.16 -4.76
CA VAL A 266 -7.59 13.99 -4.36
C VAL A 266 -6.76 13.53 -5.57
N PRO A 267 -5.64 14.22 -5.88
CA PRO A 267 -4.93 14.04 -7.14
C PRO A 267 -3.87 12.93 -7.10
N HIS A 268 -3.79 12.15 -6.03
CA HIS A 268 -2.79 11.09 -5.87
C HIS A 268 -3.45 9.72 -5.72
N LEU A 269 -2.91 8.72 -6.41
CA LEU A 269 -3.37 7.33 -6.38
C LEU A 269 -2.27 6.41 -5.81
N ALA A 270 -2.65 5.37 -5.09
CA ALA A 270 -1.84 4.16 -4.94
C ALA A 270 -2.55 3.00 -5.63
N PHE A 271 -1.84 2.28 -6.50
CA PHE A 271 -2.37 1.04 -7.06
C PHE A 271 -2.49 -0.01 -5.93
N PRO A 272 -3.68 -0.62 -5.73
CA PRO A 272 -3.85 -1.66 -4.72
C PRO A 272 -2.84 -2.78 -4.90
N PHE A 273 -2.22 -3.22 -3.79
CA PHE A 273 -1.05 -4.10 -3.72
C PHE A 273 0.22 -3.52 -4.38
N GLY A 274 0.11 -3.02 -5.61
CA GLY A 274 1.14 -2.30 -6.34
C GLY A 274 2.34 -3.15 -6.74
N THR A 275 2.25 -4.47 -6.62
CA THR A 275 3.28 -5.44 -7.02
C THR A 275 3.17 -5.79 -8.49
N SER A 276 4.17 -6.46 -9.05
CA SER A 276 4.07 -7.03 -10.39
C SER A 276 2.89 -8.00 -10.46
N GLY A 277 2.12 -7.95 -11.54
CA GLY A 277 0.88 -8.73 -11.70
C GLY A 277 -0.37 -8.03 -11.17
N SER A 278 -0.28 -7.15 -10.17
CA SER A 278 -1.47 -6.51 -9.56
C SER A 278 -2.08 -5.37 -10.37
N PHE A 279 -1.28 -4.78 -11.25
CA PHE A 279 -1.67 -3.75 -12.19
C PHE A 279 -0.76 -3.79 -13.42
N ASP A 280 -1.18 -3.20 -14.53
CA ASP A 280 -0.41 -3.09 -15.75
C ASP A 280 -0.56 -1.70 -16.41
N GLY A 281 -0.02 -1.54 -17.62
CA GLY A 281 -0.04 -0.27 -18.34
C GLY A 281 -1.45 0.26 -18.68
N ARG A 282 -2.49 -0.58 -18.70
CA ARG A 282 -3.90 -0.15 -18.86
C ARG A 282 -4.32 0.70 -17.67
N HIS A 283 -4.05 0.25 -16.45
CA HIS A 283 -4.44 0.97 -15.23
C HIS A 283 -3.68 2.30 -15.07
N VAL A 284 -2.42 2.35 -15.53
CA VAL A 284 -1.66 3.62 -15.59
C VAL A 284 -2.35 4.63 -16.51
N ARG A 285 -2.87 4.19 -17.68
CA ARG A 285 -3.67 5.05 -18.57
C ARG A 285 -5.01 5.43 -17.97
N MET A 286 -5.68 4.52 -17.26
CA MET A 286 -6.93 4.81 -16.57
C MET A 286 -6.74 5.87 -15.46
N ALA A 287 -5.61 5.84 -14.76
CA ALA A 287 -5.24 6.87 -13.78
C ALA A 287 -4.97 8.22 -14.45
N GLU A 288 -4.29 8.23 -15.60
CA GLU A 288 -4.11 9.43 -16.43
C GLU A 288 -5.46 10.03 -16.87
N GLN A 289 -6.34 9.20 -17.41
CA GLN A 289 -7.69 9.59 -17.86
C GLN A 289 -8.59 10.05 -16.71
N ALA A 290 -8.41 9.49 -15.51
CA ALA A 290 -9.09 9.93 -14.31
C ALA A 290 -8.48 11.22 -13.72
N GLY A 291 -7.45 11.79 -14.34
CA GLY A 291 -6.88 13.09 -13.99
C GLY A 291 -6.01 13.09 -12.74
N PHE A 292 -5.42 11.96 -12.35
CA PHE A 292 -4.46 11.92 -11.25
C PHE A 292 -3.16 12.66 -11.62
N ALA A 293 -2.59 13.40 -10.68
CA ALA A 293 -1.31 14.09 -10.81
C ALA A 293 -0.11 13.17 -10.53
N SER A 294 -0.32 12.11 -9.73
CA SER A 294 0.62 11.02 -9.55
C SER A 294 -0.07 9.72 -9.16
N ALA A 295 0.62 8.61 -9.40
CA ALA A 295 0.25 7.32 -8.83
C ALA A 295 1.49 6.55 -8.35
N VAL A 296 1.40 5.89 -7.20
CA VAL A 296 2.48 5.10 -6.61
C VAL A 296 2.22 3.59 -6.75
N THR A 297 3.30 2.83 -6.84
CA THR A 297 3.33 1.36 -6.91
C THR A 297 4.00 0.80 -5.66
N ALA A 298 4.03 -0.52 -5.46
CA ALA A 298 4.89 -1.16 -4.46
C ALA A 298 6.15 -1.79 -5.10
N LEU A 299 6.44 -1.44 -6.36
CA LEU A 299 7.65 -1.89 -7.03
C LEU A 299 8.88 -1.16 -6.44
N PRO A 300 9.91 -1.88 -6.00
CA PRO A 300 11.09 -1.29 -5.39
C PRO A 300 11.86 -0.45 -6.40
N GLY A 301 12.24 0.76 -6.00
CA GLY A 301 13.07 1.63 -6.83
C GLY A 301 13.27 3.02 -6.25
N ALA A 302 14.25 3.73 -6.81
CA ALA A 302 14.47 5.15 -6.51
C ALA A 302 13.61 6.04 -7.43
N VAL A 303 13.19 7.17 -6.89
CA VAL A 303 12.54 8.24 -7.65
C VAL A 303 13.60 9.18 -8.21
N THR A 304 13.52 9.43 -9.52
CA THR A 304 14.41 10.31 -10.27
C THR A 304 13.58 11.21 -11.18
N ALA A 305 14.21 12.23 -11.79
CA ALA A 305 13.55 13.09 -12.77
C ALA A 305 12.97 12.34 -14.00
N LYS A 306 13.42 11.10 -14.26
CA LYS A 306 12.92 10.25 -15.35
C LYS A 306 11.79 9.30 -14.93
N SER A 307 11.43 9.27 -13.65
CA SER A 307 10.38 8.38 -13.14
C SER A 307 9.02 8.77 -13.73
N ASN A 308 8.22 7.76 -14.12
CA ASN A 308 6.85 7.99 -14.52
C ASN A 308 6.03 8.47 -13.32
N ARG A 309 5.47 9.69 -13.38
CA ARG A 309 4.67 10.26 -12.27
C ARG A 309 3.42 9.44 -11.96
N LEU A 310 2.86 8.76 -12.95
CA LEU A 310 1.70 7.87 -12.79
C LEU A 310 2.10 6.42 -12.51
N ALA A 311 3.37 6.18 -12.19
CA ALA A 311 3.87 4.91 -11.67
C ALA A 311 5.19 5.20 -10.92
N LEU A 312 5.09 5.80 -9.74
CA LEU A 312 6.24 6.08 -8.90
C LEU A 312 6.61 4.83 -8.09
N PRO A 313 7.89 4.41 -8.08
CA PRO A 313 8.33 3.27 -7.28
C PRO A 313 8.30 3.61 -5.78
N ARG A 314 8.10 2.60 -4.94
CA ARG A 314 8.17 2.71 -3.48
C ARG A 314 9.06 1.64 -2.88
N VAL A 315 9.61 1.91 -1.70
CA VAL A 315 10.37 0.95 -0.92
C VAL A 315 9.56 0.58 0.31
N THR A 316 9.19 -0.69 0.44
CA THR A 316 8.55 -1.21 1.65
C THR A 316 9.49 -1.06 2.84
N PHE A 317 8.98 -0.49 3.93
CA PHE A 317 9.78 -0.18 5.10
C PHE A 317 9.13 -0.73 6.38
N ASP A 318 9.86 -1.63 7.04
CA ASP A 318 9.46 -2.34 8.27
C ASP A 318 10.18 -1.80 9.53
N GLY A 319 11.04 -0.79 9.40
CA GLY A 319 11.78 -0.21 10.53
C GLY A 319 12.85 -1.13 11.13
N SER A 320 13.13 -2.28 10.52
CA SER A 320 14.21 -3.18 10.91
C SER A 320 15.59 -2.55 10.67
N ARG A 321 16.62 -3.09 11.35
CA ARG A 321 18.01 -2.69 11.09
C ARG A 321 18.40 -2.95 9.63
N ARG A 322 17.86 -4.02 9.02
CA ARG A 322 18.10 -4.38 7.62
C ARG A 322 17.51 -3.33 6.69
N SER A 323 16.26 -2.93 6.88
CA SER A 323 15.63 -1.91 6.03
C SER A 323 16.29 -0.55 6.19
N LEU A 324 16.69 -0.14 7.41
CA LEU A 324 17.46 1.09 7.60
C LEU A 324 18.81 1.08 6.86
N ARG A 325 19.55 -0.04 6.88
CA ARG A 325 20.80 -0.17 6.11
C ARG A 325 20.53 -0.11 4.61
N MET A 326 19.46 -0.75 4.15
CA MET A 326 19.04 -0.70 2.73
C MET A 326 18.72 0.74 2.31
N LEU A 327 17.94 1.47 3.12
CA LEU A 327 17.64 2.89 2.85
C LEU A 327 18.91 3.72 2.73
N LYS A 328 19.89 3.53 3.64
CA LYS A 328 21.16 4.24 3.57
C LYS A 328 21.90 3.97 2.26
N ALA A 329 21.98 2.70 1.83
CA ALA A 329 22.63 2.31 0.58
C ALA A 329 21.93 2.90 -0.65
N MET A 330 20.60 2.80 -0.70
CA MET A 330 19.80 3.34 -1.81
C MET A 330 19.93 4.87 -1.93
N LEU A 331 20.00 5.58 -0.79
CA LEU A 331 20.20 7.03 -0.75
C LEU A 331 21.65 7.46 -1.01
N SER A 332 22.64 6.60 -0.73
CA SER A 332 24.04 6.90 -1.01
C SER A 332 24.46 6.65 -2.45
N GLY A 333 23.67 5.88 -3.22
CA GLY A 333 24.03 5.51 -4.59
C GLY A 333 25.24 4.57 -4.67
N LEU A 334 25.48 3.79 -3.61
CA LEU A 334 26.53 2.78 -3.56
C LEU A 334 26.03 1.45 -4.17
#